data_AF-A0A7X7LNW5-F1
#
_entry.id   AF-A0A7X7LNW5-F1
#
_cell.length_a   1.000
_cell.length_b   1.000
_cell.length_c   1.000
_cell.angle_alpha   90.00
_cell.angle_beta   90.00
_cell.angle_gamma   90.00
#
_symmetry.space_group_name_H-M   'P 1'
#
loop_
_entity.id
_entity.type
_entity.pdbx_description
1 polymer ?
#
loop_
_entity_poly.entity_id
_entity_poly.type
_entity_poly.pdbx_seq_one_letter_code
_entity_poly.pdbx_strand_id
1 'polypeptide(L)'
;MEKKIQELTTIIRELTFEIADLKQRIRELEKEKAQEEYRPTDLKDKILLRAEGYENLGGIYKEGYHICSMAYGEPREEECLFCIAFMGRE
;
A
#
# COMPACT_ATOMS: atom_id res chain seq x y z
N MET A 1 -28.08 -11.58 -40.97
CA MET A 1 -28.69 -11.29 -39.65
C MET A 1 -28.38 -12.41 -38.68
N GLU A 2 -28.61 -13.65 -39.07
CA GLU A 2 -28.38 -14.87 -38.27
C GLU A 2 -26.92 -15.08 -37.81
N LYS A 3 -25.94 -14.84 -38.70
CA LYS A 3 -24.50 -14.90 -38.33
C LYS A 3 -24.11 -13.92 -37.23
N LYS A 4 -24.60 -12.68 -37.29
CA LYS A 4 -24.34 -11.66 -36.24
C LYS A 4 -25.00 -12.05 -34.91
N ILE A 5 -26.17 -12.68 -34.96
CA ILE A 5 -26.84 -13.19 -33.75
C ILE A 5 -26.03 -14.34 -33.14
N GLN A 6 -25.48 -15.24 -33.96
CA GLN A 6 -24.61 -16.32 -33.49
C GLN A 6 -23.31 -15.78 -32.88
N GLU A 7 -22.65 -14.82 -33.54
CA GLU A 7 -21.44 -14.14 -33.03
C GLU A 7 -21.71 -13.48 -31.67
N LEU A 8 -22.79 -12.69 -31.56
CA LEU A 8 -23.18 -12.07 -30.29
C LEU A 8 -23.50 -13.10 -29.20
N THR A 9 -24.12 -14.23 -29.57
CA THR A 9 -24.41 -15.31 -28.62
C THR A 9 -23.12 -15.95 -28.07
N THR A 10 -22.11 -16.12 -28.91
CA THR A 10 -20.79 -16.63 -28.49
C THR A 10 -20.11 -15.65 -27.55
N ILE A 11 -20.06 -14.37 -27.91
CA ILE A 11 -19.44 -13.32 -27.08
C ILE A 11 -20.15 -13.22 -25.72
N ILE A 12 -21.48 -13.26 -25.69
CA ILE A 12 -22.24 -13.22 -24.42
C ILE A 12 -21.90 -14.42 -23.53
N ARG A 13 -21.74 -15.61 -24.11
CA ARG A 13 -21.36 -16.81 -23.34
C ARG A 13 -19.96 -16.65 -22.74
N GLU A 14 -19.00 -16.20 -23.54
CA GLU A 14 -17.62 -15.96 -23.09
C GLU A 14 -17.58 -14.93 -21.95
N LEU A 15 -18.24 -13.79 -22.11
CA LEU A 15 -18.34 -12.77 -21.07
C LEU A 15 -19.04 -13.31 -19.80
N THR A 16 -20.04 -14.18 -19.95
CA THR A 16 -20.70 -14.80 -18.79
C THR A 16 -19.75 -15.68 -18.00
N PHE A 17 -18.86 -16.43 -18.68
CA PHE A 17 -17.82 -17.22 -18.02
C PHE A 17 -16.79 -16.34 -17.33
N GLU A 18 -16.29 -15.30 -17.99
CA GLU A 18 -15.32 -14.37 -17.40
C GLU A 18 -15.89 -13.68 -16.15
N ILE A 19 -17.16 -13.24 -16.20
CA ILE A 19 -17.83 -12.65 -15.04
C ILE A 19 -17.94 -13.65 -13.89
N ALA A 20 -18.21 -14.92 -14.17
CA ALA A 20 -18.29 -15.95 -13.15
C ALA A 20 -16.92 -16.18 -12.47
N ASP A 21 -15.86 -16.24 -13.25
CA ASP A 21 -14.48 -16.40 -12.77
C ASP A 21 -14.02 -15.19 -11.95
N LEU A 22 -14.22 -13.98 -12.46
CA LEU A 22 -13.91 -12.73 -11.74
C LEU A 22 -14.66 -12.65 -10.40
N LYS A 23 -15.95 -13.04 -10.38
CA LYS A 23 -16.73 -13.09 -9.14
C LYS A 23 -16.17 -14.12 -8.15
N GLN A 24 -15.65 -15.25 -8.62
CA GLN A 24 -14.98 -16.21 -7.75
C GLN A 24 -13.71 -15.61 -7.16
N ARG A 25 -12.88 -14.98 -8.00
CA ARG A 25 -11.63 -14.37 -7.56
C ARG A 25 -11.84 -13.26 -6.53
N ILE A 26 -12.87 -12.42 -6.73
CA ILE A 26 -13.25 -11.39 -5.77
C ILE A 26 -13.62 -12.02 -4.41
N ARG A 27 -14.43 -13.09 -4.40
CA ARG A 27 -14.79 -13.79 -3.15
C ARG A 27 -13.58 -14.37 -2.41
N GLU A 28 -12.60 -14.90 -3.14
CA GLU A 28 -11.35 -15.40 -2.57
C GLU A 28 -10.54 -14.26 -1.92
N LEU A 29 -10.36 -13.15 -2.65
CA LEU A 29 -9.65 -11.97 -2.14
C LEU A 29 -10.35 -11.31 -0.95
N GLU A 30 -11.69 -11.24 -0.95
CA GLU A 30 -12.47 -10.75 0.19
C GLU A 30 -12.27 -11.63 1.42
N LYS A 31 -12.18 -12.96 1.24
CA LYS A 31 -11.90 -13.90 2.33
C LYS A 31 -10.47 -13.75 2.86
N GLU A 32 -9.49 -13.57 1.99
CA GLU A 32 -8.10 -13.30 2.39
C GLU A 32 -8.00 -11.99 3.16
N LYS A 33 -8.65 -10.93 2.69
CA LYS A 33 -8.69 -9.63 3.38
C LYS A 33 -9.38 -9.73 4.75
N ALA A 34 -10.48 -10.45 4.86
CA ALA A 34 -11.15 -10.68 6.14
C ALA A 34 -10.27 -11.47 7.13
N GLN A 35 -9.41 -12.36 6.63
CA GLN A 35 -8.42 -13.07 7.45
C GLN A 35 -7.23 -12.18 7.85
N GLU A 36 -6.85 -11.20 7.03
CA GLU A 36 -5.87 -10.17 7.40
C GLU A 36 -6.43 -9.20 8.46
N GLU A 37 -7.69 -8.80 8.35
CA GLU A 37 -8.37 -7.93 9.34
C GLU A 37 -8.59 -8.62 10.70
N TYR A 38 -8.59 -9.95 10.76
CA TYR A 38 -8.75 -10.74 11.99
C TYR A 38 -7.42 -11.27 12.57
N ARG A 39 -6.24 -10.78 12.15
CA ARG A 39 -5.00 -10.99 12.93
C ARG A 39 -5.02 -10.06 14.14
N PRO A 40 -5.33 -10.55 15.36
CA PRO A 40 -5.43 -9.70 16.53
C PRO A 40 -4.01 -9.46 17.04
N THR A 41 -3.32 -8.46 16.49
CA THR A 41 -2.08 -7.85 17.05
C THR A 41 -1.61 -6.63 16.23
N ASP A 42 -1.91 -6.53 14.94
CA ASP A 42 -1.06 -5.69 14.08
C ASP A 42 -1.39 -4.19 13.98
N LEU A 43 -2.60 -3.68 14.28
CA LEU A 43 -2.86 -2.25 14.05
C LEU A 43 -2.25 -1.35 15.14
N LYS A 44 -2.38 -1.72 16.42
CA LYS A 44 -1.76 -0.94 17.51
C LYS A 44 -0.24 -1.06 17.45
N ASP A 45 0.28 -2.26 17.21
CA ASP A 45 1.72 -2.50 17.14
C ASP A 45 2.34 -1.82 15.92
N LYS A 46 1.67 -1.80 14.75
CA LYS A 46 2.15 -1.02 13.58
C LYS A 46 2.08 0.48 13.79
N ILE A 47 1.08 1.00 14.52
CA ILE A 47 1.00 2.42 14.86
C ILE A 47 2.09 2.78 15.89
N LEU A 48 2.30 1.95 16.91
CA LEU A 48 3.36 2.10 17.90
C LEU A 48 4.74 2.03 17.25
N LEU A 49 5.01 1.00 16.44
CA LEU A 49 6.24 0.87 15.65
C LEU A 49 6.49 2.06 14.72
N ARG A 50 5.43 2.62 14.11
CA ARG A 50 5.53 3.82 13.28
C ARG A 50 5.87 5.05 14.13
N ALA A 51 5.24 5.20 15.29
CA ALA A 51 5.53 6.30 16.22
C ALA A 51 6.96 6.21 16.77
N GLU A 52 7.40 5.02 17.20
CA GLU A 52 8.77 4.75 17.65
C GLU A 52 9.80 5.01 16.53
N GLY A 53 9.47 4.59 15.30
CA GLY A 53 10.30 4.87 14.12
C GLY A 53 10.44 6.37 13.85
N TYR A 54 9.35 7.13 14.00
CA TYR A 54 9.36 8.58 13.80
C TYR A 54 10.12 9.32 14.91
N GLU A 55 9.95 8.91 16.17
CA GLU A 55 10.73 9.45 17.29
C GLU A 55 12.23 9.22 17.11
N ASN A 56 12.63 8.03 16.67
CA ASN A 56 14.03 7.69 16.40
C ASN A 56 14.62 8.57 15.28
N LEU A 57 13.88 8.76 14.17
CA LEU A 57 14.31 9.66 13.10
C LEU A 57 14.37 11.11 13.58
N GLY A 58 13.43 11.55 14.41
CA GLY A 58 13.46 12.87 15.04
C GLY A 58 14.69 13.06 15.92
N GLY A 59 15.14 12.02 16.64
CA GLY A 59 16.40 12.02 17.40
C GLY A 59 17.62 12.23 16.50
N ILE A 60 17.76 11.40 15.47
CA ILE A 60 18.85 11.48 14.49
C ILE A 60 18.90 12.86 13.81
N TYR A 61 17.74 13.41 13.44
CA TYR A 61 17.64 14.75 12.85
C TYR A 61 18.09 15.87 13.80
N LYS A 62 17.78 15.75 15.09
CA LYS A 62 18.17 16.71 16.15
C LYS A 62 19.65 16.63 16.49
N GLU A 63 20.25 15.45 16.40
CA GLU A 63 21.69 15.24 16.55
C GLU A 63 22.50 15.83 15.38
N GLY A 64 21.82 16.29 14.33
CA GLY A 64 22.45 16.94 13.19
C GLY A 64 22.82 15.97 12.07
N TYR A 65 22.13 14.83 11.96
CA TYR A 65 22.31 13.90 10.84
C TYR A 65 21.12 13.94 9.86
N HIS A 66 21.35 13.51 8.63
CA HIS A 66 20.32 13.39 7.62
C HIS A 66 19.43 12.16 7.87
N ILE A 67 18.11 12.33 7.68
CA ILE A 67 17.11 11.25 7.75
C ILE A 67 16.48 10.92 6.38
N CYS A 68 16.83 11.68 5.35
CA CYS A 68 16.38 11.41 3.99
C CYS A 68 17.14 10.22 3.39
N SER A 69 16.51 9.52 2.46
CA SER A 69 17.12 8.35 1.79
C SER A 69 18.39 8.66 1.00
N MET A 70 18.66 9.93 0.68
CA MET A 70 19.83 10.34 -0.11
C MET A 70 21.13 10.42 0.70
N ALA A 71 21.05 10.67 2.01
CA ALA A 71 22.22 10.93 2.85
C ALA A 71 22.07 10.37 4.27
N TYR A 72 21.23 9.34 4.46
CA TYR A 72 20.84 8.86 5.79
C TYR A 72 22.06 8.59 6.70
N GLY A 73 22.06 9.20 7.88
CA GLY A 73 23.12 9.04 8.88
C GLY A 73 24.40 9.84 8.63
N GLU A 74 24.46 10.63 7.56
CA GLU A 74 25.58 11.55 7.31
C GLU A 74 25.39 12.87 8.08
N PRO A 75 26.48 13.56 8.48
CA PRO A 75 26.40 14.86 9.15
C PRO A 75 25.74 15.90 8.26
N ARG A 76 24.84 16.68 8.85
CA ARG A 76 24.12 17.76 8.20
C ARG A 76 24.85 19.08 8.44
N GLU A 77 25.44 19.62 7.37
CA GLU A 77 26.10 20.93 7.41
C GLU A 77 25.10 22.09 7.20
N GLU A 78 24.03 21.86 6.42
CA GLU A 78 23.01 22.86 6.07
C GLU A 78 21.59 22.27 6.12
N GLU A 79 20.55 23.12 6.15
CA GLU A 79 19.16 22.65 6.17
C GLU A 79 18.81 21.82 4.91
N CYS A 80 18.25 20.62 5.11
CA CYS A 80 17.91 19.70 4.03
C CYS A 80 16.40 19.69 3.78
N LEU A 81 15.98 20.21 2.63
CA LEU A 81 14.56 20.25 2.22
C LEU A 81 13.89 18.86 2.24
N PHE A 82 14.62 17.80 1.92
CA PHE A 82 14.09 16.43 1.97
C PHE A 82 13.85 15.94 3.39
N CYS A 83 14.71 16.30 4.34
CA CYS A 83 14.49 15.97 5.76
C CYS A 83 13.28 16.75 6.30
N ILE A 84 13.14 18.03 5.93
CA ILE A 84 12.00 18.87 6.33
C ILE A 84 10.69 18.34 5.75
N ALA A 85 10.68 18.01 4.46
CA ALA A 85 9.51 17.42 3.80
C ALA A 85 9.13 16.06 4.39
N PHE A 86 10.10 15.29 4.91
CA PHE A 86 9.85 14.05 5.61
C PHE A 86 9.17 14.28 6.97
N MET A 87 9.58 15.33 7.70
CA MET A 87 8.97 15.71 8.99
C MET A 87 7.64 16.46 8.86
N GLY A 88 7.35 17.06 7.70
CA GLY A 88 6.13 17.84 7.44
C GLY A 88 4.98 17.06 6.80
N ARG A 89 5.19 15.78 6.45
CA ARG A 89 4.14 14.87 5.97
C ARG A 89 3.53 14.10 7.14
N GLU A 90 2.85 14.81 8.03
CA GLU A 90 1.83 14.25 8.93
C GLU A 90 0.59 15.14 8.92
#